data_AF-A0A661TB67-F1
#
_entry.id   AF-A0A661TB67-F1
#
_cell.length_a   1.000
_cell.length_b   1.000
_cell.length_c   1.000
_cell.angle_alpha   90.00
_cell.angle_beta   90.00
_cell.angle_gamma   90.00
#
_symmetry.space_group_name_H-M   'P 1'
#
loop_
_entity.id
_entity.type
_entity.pdbx_description
1 polymer ?
#
loop_
_entity_poly.entity_id
_entity_poly.type
_entity_poly.pdbx_seq_one_letter_code
_entity_poly.pdbx_strand_id
1 'polypeptide(L)' 'EENEALRNDENYRYVSAWEYTGYGKEPKIHKEPLTFENVELTQRSYK' A
#
# COMPACT_ATOMS: atom_id res chain seq x y z
N GLU A 1 -6.60 4.30 21.09
CA GLU A 1 -5.48 3.33 21.27
C GLU A 1 -6.03 1.94 21.48
N GLU A 2 -7.19 1.80 22.12
CA GLU A 2 -8.07 0.66 21.86
C GLU A 2 -8.44 0.62 20.37
N ASN A 3 -8.02 -0.44 19.66
CA ASN A 3 -8.55 -0.88 18.36
C ASN A 3 -8.54 0.13 17.18
N GLU A 4 -7.63 1.11 17.16
CA GLU A 4 -7.49 1.97 15.98
C GLU A 4 -6.85 1.21 14.80
N ALA A 5 -7.42 1.37 13.60
CA ALA A 5 -6.86 0.79 12.38
C ALA A 5 -5.53 1.49 12.04
N LEU A 6 -4.41 0.79 12.29
CA LEU A 6 -3.07 1.31 12.03
C LEU A 6 -2.60 1.01 10.60
N ARG A 7 -1.88 1.96 9.99
CA ARG A 7 -1.29 1.77 8.66
C ARG A 7 -0.03 0.91 8.79
N ASN A 8 0.11 -0.14 7.96
CA ASN A 8 1.29 -1.01 7.93
C ASN A 8 2.25 -0.57 6.80
N ASP A 9 3.04 0.46 7.09
CA ASP A 9 4.00 1.02 6.14
C ASP A 9 5.25 0.15 5.94
N GLU A 10 5.46 -0.89 6.74
CA GLU A 10 6.58 -1.84 6.55
C GLU A 10 6.30 -2.78 5.38
N ASN A 11 5.07 -3.31 5.31
CA ASN A 11 4.71 -4.35 4.35
C ASN A 11 3.94 -3.81 3.14
N TYR A 12 3.32 -2.62 3.25
CA TYR A 12 2.35 -2.12 2.24
C TYR A 12 2.63 -0.69 1.76
N ARG A 13 3.88 -0.22 1.84
CA ARG A 13 4.29 1.08 1.28
C ARG A 13 4.62 0.99 -0.21
N TYR A 14 3.60 0.74 -1.02
CA TYR A 14 3.71 0.71 -2.47
C TYR A 14 2.37 1.04 -3.12
N VAL A 15 2.41 1.48 -4.38
CA VAL A 15 1.25 1.44 -5.26
C VAL A 15 1.22 0.12 -6.00
N SER A 16 0.03 -0.40 -6.29
CA SER A 16 -0.10 -1.61 -7.10
C SER A 16 -1.21 -1.50 -8.13
N ALA A 17 -1.01 -2.23 -9.22
CA ALA A 17 -1.99 -2.36 -10.29
C ALA A 17 -2.10 -3.83 -10.72
N TRP A 18 -3.31 -4.28 -10.99
CA TRP A 18 -3.57 -5.60 -11.55
C TRP A 18 -3.66 -5.50 -13.07
N GLU A 19 -2.75 -6.16 -13.76
CA GLU A 19 -2.78 -6.34 -15.21
C GLU A 19 -3.75 -7.47 -15.56
N TYR A 20 -4.67 -7.17 -16.48
CA TYR A 20 -5.53 -8.18 -17.08
C TYR A 20 -4.74 -9.01 -18.09
N THR A 21 -4.63 -10.31 -17.85
CA THR A 21 -3.83 -11.24 -18.66
C THR A 21 -4.67 -12.13 -19.60
N GLY A 22 -6.00 -12.00 -19.56
CA GLY A 22 -6.96 -12.80 -20.34
C GLY A 22 -7.97 -13.57 -19.48
N TYR A 23 -9.05 -14.06 -20.08
CA TYR A 23 -10.05 -14.87 -19.37
C TYR A 23 -9.48 -16.22 -18.91
N GLY A 24 -9.78 -16.61 -17.67
CA GLY A 24 -9.30 -17.86 -17.08
C GLY A 24 -7.81 -17.86 -16.70
N LYS A 25 -7.11 -16.74 -16.86
CA LYS A 25 -5.72 -16.56 -16.44
C LYS A 25 -5.67 -15.73 -15.17
N GLU A 26 -4.66 -16.00 -14.34
CA GLU A 26 -4.42 -15.20 -13.13
C GLU A 26 -3.99 -13.78 -13.50
N PRO A 27 -4.58 -12.75 -12.88
CA PRO A 27 -4.15 -11.38 -13.10
C PRO A 27 -2.75 -11.20 -12.54
N LYS A 28 -1.95 -10.33 -13.17
CA LYS A 28 -0.58 -10.08 -12.73
C LYS A 28 -0.55 -8.82 -11.88
N ILE A 29 -0.01 -8.90 -10.67
CA ILE A 29 0.18 -7.73 -9.82
C ILE A 29 1.51 -7.04 -10.15
N HIS A 30 1.44 -5.74 -10.39
CA HIS A 30 2.59 -4.84 -10.44
C HIS A 30 2.63 -4.05 -9.14
N LYS A 31 3.81 -3.87 -8.57
CA LYS A 31 4.02 -3.10 -7.33
C LYS A 31 5.18 -2.14 -7.53
N GLU A 32 4.98 -0.88 -7.17
CA GLU A 32 6.02 0.15 -7.21
C GLU A 32 6.17 0.78 -5.82
N PRO A 33 7.38 0.73 -5.21
CA PRO A 33 7.59 1.24 -3.87
C PRO A 33 7.42 2.76 -3.81
N LEU A 34 6.80 3.24 -2.73
CA LEU A 34 6.69 4.68 -2.48
C LEU A 34 7.84 5.18 -1.59
N THR A 35 8.66 6.08 -2.13
CA THR A 35 9.73 6.76 -1.41
C THR A 35 9.33 8.21 -1.12
N PHE A 36 9.59 8.68 0.09
CA PHE A 36 9.25 10.03 0.53
C PHE A 36 10.54 10.75 0.94
N GLU A 37 11.06 11.60 0.06
CA GLU A 37 12.35 12.28 0.26
C GLU A 37 12.19 13.60 1.02
N ASN A 38 11.10 14.31 0.77
CA ASN A 38 10.91 15.68 1.25
C ASN A 38 10.01 15.78 2.49
N VAL A 39 9.29 14.71 2.83
CA VAL A 39 8.32 14.70 3.94
C VAL A 39 8.34 13.34 4.61
N GLU A 40 8.49 13.33 5.94
CA GLU A 40 8.40 12.09 6.71
C GLU A 40 6.96 11.59 6.83
N LEU A 41 6.80 10.27 6.78
CA LEU A 41 5.50 9.64 6.94
C LEU A 41 5.02 9.76 8.38
N THR A 42 3.87 10.40 8.56
CA THR A 42 3.16 10.41 9.83
C THR A 42 1.95 9.48 9.79
N GLN A 43 1.58 8.97 10.96
CA GLN A 43 0.38 8.18 11.14
C GLN A 43 -0.70 9.06 11.76
N ARG A 44 -1.92 8.96 11.23
CA ARG A 44 -3.07 9.68 11.79
C ARG A 44 -3.53 8.99 13.07
N SER A 45 -3.75 9.77 14.13
CA SER A 45 -4.46 9.36 15.34
C SER A 45 -5.78 10.12 15.40
N TYR A 46 -6.85 9.43 15.83
CA TYR A 46 -8.19 10.00 15.94
C TYR A 46 -8.56 10.38 17.39
N LYS A 47 -7.58 10.46 18.29
CA LYS A 47 -7.75 10.99 19.64
C LYS A 47 -7.64 12.50 19.70
#